data_AF-A0A1H7LUC2-F1
#
_entry.id   AF-A0A1H7LUC2-F1
#
_cell.length_a   1.000
_cell.length_b   1.000
_cell.length_c   1.000
_cell.angle_alpha   90.00
_cell.angle_beta   90.00
_cell.angle_gamma   90.00
#
_symmetry.space_group_name_H-M   'P 1'
#
loop_
_entity.id
_entity.type
_entity.pdbx_description
1 polymer ?
#
loop_
_entity_poly.entity_id
_entity_poly.type
_entity_poly.pdbx_seq_one_letter_code
_entity_poly.pdbx_strand_id
1 'polypeptide(L)'
;MIDGLIEEAYARGTVRAVTPTPEGHDQYLLDRAGDPTRREAPVAVRVRADGRFALATGDGGALTIGQVAALCGLTGRPTDRTQPFPLRQAR
;
A
#
# COMPACT_ATOMS: atom_id res chain seq x y z
N MET A 1 -0.49 -2.34 10.72
CA MET A 1 -1.91 -2.11 10.38
C MET A 1 -1.97 -1.91 8.87
N ILE A 2 -2.89 -2.57 8.16
CA ILE A 2 -2.93 -2.54 6.69
C ILE A 2 -3.30 -1.15 6.15
N ASP A 3 -4.08 -0.38 6.92
CA ASP A 3 -4.48 0.98 6.58
C ASP A 3 -3.27 1.87 6.27
N GLY A 4 -2.23 1.85 7.11
CA GLY A 4 -1.02 2.63 6.86
C GLY A 4 -0.25 2.22 5.59
N LEU A 5 -0.37 0.96 5.15
CA LEU A 5 0.21 0.52 3.87
C LEU A 5 -0.63 1.03 2.70
N ILE A 6 -1.95 1.00 2.80
CA ILE A 6 -2.86 1.52 1.76
C ILE A 6 -2.75 3.05 1.65
N GLU A 7 -2.67 3.77 2.78
CA GLU A 7 -2.42 5.20 2.84
C GLU A 7 -1.11 5.56 2.13
N GLU A 8 -0.02 4.85 2.45
CA GLU A 8 1.27 5.05 1.78
C GLU A 8 1.21 4.73 0.28
N ALA A 9 0.47 3.69 -0.11
CA ALA A 9 0.26 3.34 -1.51
C ALA A 9 -0.48 4.45 -2.28
N TYR A 10 -1.48 5.09 -1.66
CA TYR A 10 -2.13 6.26 -2.24
C TYR A 10 -1.18 7.45 -2.33
N ALA A 11 -0.43 7.73 -1.26
CA ALA A 11 0.53 8.83 -1.23
C ALA A 11 1.61 8.70 -2.33
N ARG A 12 2.01 7.47 -2.65
CA ARG A 12 2.98 7.15 -3.71
C ARG A 12 2.37 6.98 -5.10
N GLY A 13 1.04 7.09 -5.23
CA GLY A 13 0.34 6.88 -6.51
C GLY A 13 0.44 5.44 -7.02
N THR A 14 0.65 4.48 -6.14
CA THR A 14 0.82 3.06 -6.46
C THR A 14 -0.53 2.34 -6.59
N VAL A 15 -1.60 2.89 -6.01
CA VAL A 15 -2.96 2.35 -6.15
C VAL A 15 -3.46 2.61 -7.57
N ARG A 16 -3.62 1.54 -8.33
CA ARG A 16 -4.13 1.59 -9.71
C ARG A 16 -5.64 1.55 -9.77
N ALA A 17 -6.26 0.72 -8.93
CA ALA A 17 -7.71 0.58 -8.87
C ALA A 17 -8.14 0.03 -7.51
N VAL A 18 -9.39 0.31 -7.15
CA VAL A 18 -10.06 -0.29 -5.99
C VAL A 18 -11.42 -0.79 -6.43
N THR A 19 -11.71 -2.04 -6.09
CA THR A 19 -12.96 -2.71 -6.44
C THR A 19 -13.54 -3.39 -5.19
N PRO A 20 -14.77 -3.07 -4.79
CA PRO A 20 -15.45 -3.82 -3.73
C PRO A 20 -15.79 -5.24 -4.23
N THR A 21 -15.60 -6.24 -3.39
CA THR A 21 -15.96 -7.63 -3.66
C THR A 21 -17.33 -7.96 -3.07
N PRO A 22 -18.05 -8.95 -3.62
CA PRO A 22 -19.34 -9.41 -3.07
C PRO A 22 -19.26 -9.93 -1.62
N GLU A 23 -18.05 -10.30 -1.18
CA GLU A 23 -17.75 -10.81 0.17
C GLU A 23 -17.64 -9.69 1.21
N GLY A 24 -17.79 -8.42 0.80
CA GLY A 24 -17.61 -7.26 1.68
C GLY A 24 -16.14 -6.95 1.95
N HIS A 25 -15.27 -7.18 0.96
CA HIS A 25 -13.86 -6.80 1.01
C HIS A 25 -13.59 -5.74 -0.05
N ASP A 26 -12.63 -4.86 0.21
CA ASP A 26 -12.09 -3.97 -0.80
C ASP A 26 -10.84 -4.61 -1.40
N GLN A 27 -10.81 -4.75 -2.73
CA GLN A 27 -9.66 -5.23 -3.47
C GLN A 27 -8.91 -4.04 -4.08
N TYR A 28 -7.70 -3.80 -3.59
CA TYR A 28 -6.76 -2.82 -4.09
C TYR A 28 -5.81 -3.47 -5.08
N LEU A 29 -5.67 -2.89 -6.27
CA LEU A 29 -4.62 -3.25 -7.21
C LEU A 29 -3.46 -2.25 -7.05
N LEU A 30 -2.29 -2.76 -6.66
CA LEU A 30 -1.09 -1.97 -6.41
C LEU A 30 -0.06 -2.26 -7.51
N ASP A 31 0.44 -1.22 -8.16
CA ASP A 31 1.55 -1.38 -9.10
C ASP A 31 2.85 -1.72 -8.35
N ARG A 32 3.73 -2.49 -8.97
CA ARG A 32 5.01 -2.83 -8.35
C ARG A 32 6.00 -1.68 -8.50
N ALA A 33 6.83 -1.48 -7.48
CA ALA A 33 7.98 -0.62 -7.57
C ALA A 33 9.04 -1.33 -8.42
N GLY A 34 9.40 -0.68 -9.53
CA GLY A 34 10.30 -1.26 -10.51
C GLY A 34 10.45 -0.35 -11.71
N ASP A 35 11.03 -0.88 -12.76
CA ASP A 35 11.17 -0.16 -14.02
C ASP A 35 9.78 0.01 -14.67
N PRO A 36 9.28 1.24 -14.88
CA PRO A 36 7.97 1.47 -15.50
C PRO A 36 7.90 0.96 -16.95
N THR A 37 9.04 0.66 -17.57
CA THR A 37 9.11 0.02 -18.90
C THR A 37 8.88 -1.50 -18.84
N ARG A 38 9.08 -2.12 -17.67
CA ARG A 38 8.72 -3.51 -17.41
C ARG A 38 7.29 -3.55 -16.87
N ARG A 39 6.36 -4.02 -17.69
CA ARG A 39 4.97 -4.25 -17.26
C ARG A 39 4.90 -5.47 -16.35
N GLU A 40 5.17 -5.26 -15.07
CA GLU A 40 4.91 -6.27 -14.04
C GLU A 40 3.43 -6.27 -13.69
N ALA A 41 2.89 -7.45 -13.36
CA ALA A 41 1.49 -7.52 -12.97
C ALA A 41 1.29 -6.88 -11.59
N PRO A 42 0.18 -6.13 -11.41
CA PRO A 42 -0.11 -5.51 -10.13
C PRO A 42 -0.34 -6.56 -9.04
N VAL A 43 -0.03 -6.17 -7.82
CA VAL A 43 -0.34 -6.95 -6.63
C VAL A 43 -1.77 -6.65 -6.20
N ALA A 44 -2.60 -7.68 -6.10
CA ALA A 44 -3.97 -7.53 -5.61
C ALA A 44 -3.99 -7.75 -4.10
N VAL A 45 -4.48 -6.77 -3.34
CA VAL A 45 -4.60 -6.80 -1.88
C VAL A 45 -6.06 -6.70 -1.50
N ARG A 46 -6.57 -7.65 -0.72
CA ARG A 46 -7.92 -7.64 -0.17
C ARG A 46 -7.91 -7.18 1.28
N VAL A 47 -8.74 -6.19 1.57
CA VAL A 47 -8.97 -5.63 2.91
C VAL A 47 -10.41 -5.88 3.30
N ARG A 48 -10.62 -6.40 4.50
CA ARG A 48 -11.95 -6.65 5.06
C ARG A 48 -12.63 -5.34 5.45
N ALA A 49 -13.95 -5.34 5.53
CA ALA A 49 -14.72 -4.20 6.03
C ALA A 49 -14.32 -3.73 7.46
N ASP A 50 -13.68 -4.58 8.26
CA ASP A 50 -13.13 -4.21 9.58
C ASP A 50 -11.72 -3.59 9.50
N GLY A 51 -11.25 -3.21 8.31
CA GLY A 51 -9.94 -2.60 8.08
C GLY A 51 -8.77 -3.58 8.23
N ARG A 52 -9.02 -4.90 8.19
CA ARG A 52 -7.96 -5.92 8.34
C ARG A 52 -7.55 -6.53 7.02
N PHE A 53 -6.27 -6.89 6.93
CA PHE A 53 -5.74 -7.65 5.80
C PHE A 53 -6.43 -9.02 5.70
N ALA A 54 -6.97 -9.34 4.53
CA ALA A 54 -7.53 -10.65 4.24
C ALA A 54 -6.52 -11.53 3.50
N LEU A 55 -6.02 -11.05 2.36
CA LEU A 55 -5.17 -11.79 1.44
C LEU A 55 -4.47 -10.81 0.50
N ALA A 56 -3.27 -11.14 0.04
CA ALA A 56 -2.68 -10.53 -1.14
C ALA A 56 -2.21 -11.60 -2.12
N THR A 57 -2.28 -11.30 -3.40
CA THR A 57 -1.87 -12.20 -4.49
C THR A 57 -1.09 -11.43 -5.55
N GLY A 58 0.01 -12.01 -6.02
CA GLY A 58 0.72 -11.58 -7.22
C GLY A 58 0.93 -12.76 -8.18
N ASP A 59 1.80 -12.60 -9.16
CA ASP A 59 2.05 -13.64 -10.20
C ASP A 59 2.53 -14.97 -9.61
N GLY A 60 3.25 -14.93 -8.49
CA GLY A 60 3.78 -16.10 -7.79
C GLY A 60 2.82 -16.72 -6.76
N GLY A 61 1.58 -16.23 -6.65
CA GLY A 61 0.60 -16.69 -5.67
C GLY A 61 0.45 -15.77 -4.47
N ALA A 62 0.13 -16.33 -3.30
CA ALA A 62 -0.18 -15.59 -2.09
C ALA A 62 1.04 -14.82 -1.55
N LEU A 63 0.81 -13.58 -1.13
CA LEU A 63 1.81 -12.66 -0.61
C LEU A 63 1.48 -12.25 0.82
N THR A 64 2.52 -12.14 1.64
CA THR A 64 2.44 -11.50 2.96
C THR A 64 2.46 -9.98 2.84
N ILE A 65 1.96 -9.27 3.85
CA ILE A 65 1.99 -7.80 3.91
C ILE A 65 3.42 -7.25 3.69
N GLY A 66 4.44 -7.91 4.27
CA GLY A 66 5.84 -7.50 4.09
C GLY A 66 6.31 -7.65 2.65
N GLN A 67 5.90 -8.72 1.95
CA GLN A 67 6.20 -8.90 0.54
C GLN A 67 5.47 -7.88 -0.34
N VAL A 68 4.21 -7.55 -0.02
CA VAL A 68 3.47 -6.47 -0.70
C VAL A 68 4.23 -5.16 -0.57
N ALA A 69 4.64 -4.80 0.66
CA ALA A 69 5.37 -3.55 0.91
C ALA A 69 6.71 -3.52 0.15
N ALA A 70 7.45 -4.63 0.13
CA ALA A 70 8.71 -4.72 -0.61
C ALA A 70 8.50 -4.60 -2.13
N LEU A 71 7.55 -5.35 -2.69
CA LEU A 71 7.26 -5.38 -4.13
C LEU A 71 6.69 -4.06 -4.64
N CYS A 72 5.88 -3.36 -3.83
CA CYS A 72 5.26 -2.09 -4.20
C CYS A 72 6.11 -0.88 -3.75
N GLY A 73 7.31 -1.10 -3.19
CA GLY A 73 8.20 -0.03 -2.74
C GLY A 73 7.59 0.83 -1.62
N LEU A 74 6.73 0.26 -0.78
CA LEU A 74 6.05 0.91 0.33
C LEU A 74 6.83 0.77 1.64
N THR A 75 8.10 0.38 1.57
CA THR A 75 9.02 0.23 2.73
C THR A 75 9.51 1.57 3.28
N GLY A 76 8.76 2.65 3.05
CA GLY A 76 9.01 3.94 3.69
C GLY A 76 9.13 3.72 5.19
N ARG A 77 10.29 4.14 5.75
CA ARG A 77 10.54 4.28 7.19
C ARG A 77 9.25 4.68 7.91
N PRO A 78 8.99 4.19 9.15
CA PRO A 78 7.95 4.81 9.97
C PRO A 78 8.22 6.31 9.92
N THR A 79 7.30 7.07 9.33
CA THR A 79 7.34 8.50 9.42
C THR A 79 7.30 8.78 10.91
N ASP A 80 8.46 9.17 11.37
CA ASP A 80 8.73 9.67 12.68
C ASP A 80 7.59 10.61 13.06
N ARG A 81 6.68 10.15 13.93
CA ARG A 81 5.72 10.99 14.64
C ARG A 81 6.43 11.91 15.64
N THR A 82 7.71 12.21 15.42
CA THR A 82 8.57 13.06 16.23
C THR A 82 9.41 14.00 15.34
N GLN A 83 8.80 14.62 14.33
CA GLN A 83 9.32 15.92 13.89
C GLN A 83 8.61 17.04 14.67
N PRO A 84 9.32 17.80 15.52
CA PRO A 84 8.75 18.98 16.14
C PRO A 84 8.40 19.98 15.04
N PHE A 85 7.16 20.50 15.11
CA PHE A 85 6.74 21.67 14.34
C PHE A 85 7.87 22.71 14.35
N PRO A 86 8.29 23.26 13.20
CA PRO A 86 9.12 24.45 13.23
C PRO A 86 8.28 25.56 13.85
N LEU A 87 8.60 25.91 15.10
CA LEU A 87 8.19 27.18 15.68
C LEU A 87 8.64 28.26 14.71
N ARG A 88 7.68 28.89 14.03
CA ARG A 88 7.87 30.17 13.38
C ARG A 88 8.42 31.13 14.44
N GLN A 89 9.73 31.35 14.45
CA GLN A 89 10.26 32.57 15.04
C GLN A 89 9.97 33.70 14.07
N ALA A 90 8.99 34.50 14.43
CA ALA A 90 8.77 35.82 13.86
C ALA A 90 10.05 36.65 14.03
N ARG A 91 10.48 37.27 12.94
CA ARG A 91 11.24 38.51 12.95
C ARG A 91 10.60 39.44 11.94
#